data_AF-A0A1R3GAW5-F1
#
_entry.id   AF-A0A1R3GAW5-F1
#
_cell.length_a   1.000
_cell.length_b   1.000
_cell.length_c   1.000
_cell.angle_alpha   90.00
_cell.angle_beta   90.00
_cell.angle_gamma   90.00
#
_symmetry.space_group_name_H-M   'P 1'
#
loop_
_entity.id
_entity.type
_entity.pdbx_description
1 polymer ?
#
loop_
_entity_poly.entity_id
_entity_poly.type
_entity_poly.pdbx_seq_one_letter_code
_entity_poly.pdbx_strand_id
1 'polypeptide(L)'
;MGDLSQFLPPEPSNPSKFSSKKNPSTKSLSSQTSKKKSKNLNWQEQRKLERERKQLEEDEQTLAKIDAPIPQSNIGFKLLKQMGYTPGSALGKEGSGRAEPVGLDIRRSRAGIGREDPVKEKIKREEIEFEKKRKNEEALMEEFGSWQKSQWRSRRVQANYKKAKAALDQLENREDLLEILMKLRDEYHYCPFCGFQYESMEALLSSCPGTNEDDH
;
A
#
# COMPACT_ATOMS: atom_id res chain seq x y z
N MET A 1 -27.46 9.52 16.29
CA MET A 1 -26.17 8.88 15.97
C MET A 1 -26.29 7.43 16.40
N GLY A 2 -26.19 6.49 15.45
CA GLY A 2 -26.43 5.07 15.71
C GLY A 2 -25.20 4.41 16.32
N ASP A 3 -25.42 3.61 17.36
CA ASP A 3 -24.41 2.82 18.06
C ASP A 3 -23.89 1.69 17.14
N LEU A 4 -22.57 1.68 16.91
CA LEU A 4 -21.87 0.75 16.01
C LEU A 4 -21.41 -0.54 16.72
N SER A 5 -21.84 -0.76 17.96
CA SER A 5 -21.49 -1.93 18.77
C SER A 5 -22.00 -3.28 18.21
N GLN A 6 -22.90 -3.27 17.23
CA GLN A 6 -23.48 -4.50 16.63
C GLN A 6 -22.62 -5.15 15.53
N PHE A 7 -21.51 -4.52 15.11
CA PHE A 7 -20.68 -5.01 13.99
C PHE A 7 -19.28 -5.51 14.39
N LEU A 8 -19.01 -5.69 15.69
CA LEU A 8 -17.75 -6.26 16.17
C LEU A 8 -17.91 -7.75 16.51
N PRO A 9 -17.04 -8.66 16.03
CA PRO A 9 -17.07 -10.07 16.40
C PRO A 9 -16.65 -10.25 17.88
N PRO A 10 -17.15 -11.30 18.57
CA PRO A 10 -16.88 -11.49 19.99
C PRO A 10 -15.42 -11.86 20.25
N GLU A 11 -14.74 -11.04 21.05
CA GLU A 11 -13.46 -11.37 21.69
C GLU A 11 -13.62 -12.56 22.65
N PRO A 12 -12.74 -13.57 22.62
CA PRO A 12 -12.79 -14.67 23.57
C PRO A 12 -12.32 -14.21 24.96
N SER A 13 -13.27 -14.04 25.87
CA SER A 13 -13.01 -13.89 27.29
C SER A 13 -12.46 -15.20 27.89
N ASN A 14 -11.27 -15.16 28.49
CA ASN A 14 -10.83 -16.15 29.47
C ASN A 14 -10.73 -15.48 30.86
N PRO A 15 -11.29 -16.10 31.91
CA PRO A 15 -11.36 -15.49 33.23
C PRO A 15 -10.06 -15.68 34.02
N SER A 16 -9.65 -14.60 34.68
CA SER A 16 -8.67 -14.60 35.75
C SER A 16 -9.17 -15.38 36.98
N LYS A 17 -8.33 -16.23 37.58
CA LYS A 17 -8.20 -16.37 39.05
C LYS A 17 -6.88 -17.03 39.43
N PHE A 18 -6.21 -16.37 40.37
CA PHE A 18 -4.94 -16.70 41.04
C PHE A 18 -4.89 -18.10 41.65
N SER A 19 -3.71 -18.73 41.63
CA SER A 19 -3.13 -19.37 42.84
C SER A 19 -1.63 -19.65 42.67
N SER A 20 -0.90 -19.28 43.71
CA SER A 20 0.56 -19.30 43.85
C SER A 20 1.07 -20.70 44.19
N LYS A 21 2.17 -21.17 43.56
CA LYS A 21 3.41 -21.65 44.21
C LYS A 21 4.29 -22.53 43.30
N LYS A 22 5.61 -22.30 43.47
CA LYS A 22 6.79 -23.17 43.29
C LYS A 22 7.48 -23.23 41.91
N ASN A 23 8.70 -22.66 41.90
CA ASN A 23 9.84 -22.99 41.01
C ASN A 23 10.13 -24.51 41.01
N PRO A 24 10.67 -25.10 39.92
CA PRO A 24 12.13 -25.10 39.74
C PRO A 24 12.68 -25.11 38.28
N SER A 25 13.95 -24.71 38.18
CA SER A 25 15.02 -25.29 37.34
C SER A 25 14.90 -25.30 35.81
N THR A 26 15.83 -24.56 35.20
CA THR A 26 16.73 -24.98 34.09
C THR A 26 16.24 -26.08 33.15
N LYS A 27 16.02 -25.74 31.87
CA LYS A 27 16.63 -26.44 30.72
C LYS A 27 16.39 -25.67 29.42
N SER A 28 17.50 -25.35 28.77
CA SER A 28 17.60 -24.99 27.37
C SER A 28 16.86 -26.01 26.49
N LEU A 29 15.86 -25.56 25.71
CA LEU A 29 15.39 -26.31 24.55
C LEU A 29 15.89 -25.62 23.29
N SER A 30 16.96 -26.18 22.73
CA SER A 30 17.33 -25.98 21.34
C SER A 30 16.12 -26.36 20.47
N SER A 31 15.55 -25.40 19.77
CA SER A 31 14.61 -25.63 18.68
C SER A 31 15.36 -26.25 17.51
N GLN A 32 15.62 -27.55 17.60
CA GLN A 32 15.91 -28.36 16.42
C GLN A 32 14.65 -28.37 15.55
N THR A 33 14.62 -27.46 14.57
CA THR A 33 13.66 -27.53 13.47
C THR A 33 14.03 -28.78 12.66
N SER A 34 13.31 -29.85 12.97
CA SER A 34 13.37 -31.11 12.26
C SER A 34 13.03 -30.85 10.80
N LYS A 35 14.06 -30.87 9.95
CA LYS A 35 13.92 -30.85 8.49
C LYS A 35 13.12 -32.10 8.10
N LYS A 36 11.79 -31.94 8.01
CA LYS A 36 10.92 -32.87 7.29
C LYS A 36 11.41 -32.89 5.84
N LYS A 37 12.31 -33.83 5.52
CA LYS A 37 12.71 -34.15 4.15
C LYS A 37 11.43 -34.48 3.38
N SER A 38 11.10 -33.67 2.38
CA SER A 38 10.09 -33.99 1.39
C SER A 38 10.52 -35.28 0.68
N LYS A 39 9.89 -36.39 1.05
CA LYS A 39 10.08 -37.67 0.39
C LYS A 39 9.31 -37.63 -0.93
N ASN A 40 9.93 -37.12 -2.00
CA ASN A 40 9.61 -37.44 -3.41
C ASN A 40 10.54 -36.68 -4.38
N LEU A 41 11.87 -36.81 -4.20
CA LEU A 41 12.84 -36.40 -5.23
C LEU A 41 13.51 -37.66 -5.75
N ASN A 42 13.64 -37.78 -7.08
CA ASN A 42 14.31 -38.90 -7.72
C ASN A 42 15.75 -39.00 -7.20
N TRP A 43 16.26 -40.21 -6.95
CA TRP A 43 17.62 -40.43 -6.41
C TRP A 43 18.69 -39.69 -7.25
N GLN A 44 18.48 -39.62 -8.57
CA GLN A 44 19.33 -38.87 -9.49
C GLN A 44 19.35 -37.36 -9.21
N GLU A 45 18.19 -36.77 -8.88
CA GLU A 45 18.06 -35.35 -8.54
C GLU A 45 18.72 -35.03 -7.20
N GLN A 46 18.52 -35.88 -6.19
CA GLN A 46 19.16 -35.72 -4.88
C GLN A 46 20.69 -35.70 -5.00
N ARG A 47 21.25 -36.61 -5.80
CA ARG A 47 22.69 -36.69 -6.06
C ARG A 47 23.22 -35.51 -6.88
N LYS A 48 22.37 -34.88 -7.70
CA LYS A 48 22.71 -33.64 -8.42
C LYS A 48 22.76 -32.46 -7.46
N LEU A 49 21.72 -32.27 -6.64
CA LEU A 49 21.66 -31.20 -5.65
C LEU A 49 22.79 -31.30 -4.62
N GLU A 50 23.13 -32.51 -4.17
CA GLU A 50 24.24 -32.71 -3.24
C GLU A 50 25.59 -32.33 -3.86
N ARG A 51 25.81 -32.63 -5.14
CA ARG A 51 27.00 -32.17 -5.87
C ARG A 51 27.03 -30.66 -5.98
N GLU A 52 25.94 -30.03 -6.37
CA GLU A 52 25.85 -28.56 -6.47
C GLU A 52 26.10 -27.88 -5.12
N ARG A 53 25.54 -28.42 -4.03
CA ARG A 53 25.79 -27.92 -2.68
C ARG A 53 27.26 -28.02 -2.30
N LYS A 54 27.91 -29.16 -2.58
CA LYS A 54 29.33 -29.36 -2.31
C LYS A 54 30.18 -28.37 -3.10
N GLN A 55 29.82 -28.09 -4.35
CA GLN A 55 30.53 -27.11 -5.18
C GLN A 55 30.43 -25.70 -4.61
N LEU A 56 29.25 -25.28 -4.15
CA LEU A 56 29.07 -23.98 -3.51
C LEU A 56 29.88 -23.86 -2.21
N GLU A 57 29.88 -24.90 -1.39
CA GLU A 57 30.66 -24.94 -0.14
C GLU A 57 32.17 -24.90 -0.41
N GLU A 58 32.64 -25.60 -1.45
CA GLU A 58 34.04 -25.52 -1.90
C GLU A 58 34.43 -24.11 -2.39
N ASP A 59 33.53 -23.44 -3.13
CA ASP A 59 33.75 -22.08 -3.62
C ASP A 59 33.78 -21.08 -2.47
N GLU A 60 32.82 -21.17 -1.55
CA GLU A 60 32.75 -20.36 -0.35
C GLU A 60 34.01 -20.55 0.52
N GLN A 61 34.45 -21.79 0.72
CA GLN A 61 35.69 -22.07 1.43
C GLN A 61 36.92 -21.51 0.71
N THR A 62 36.93 -21.54 -0.63
CA THR A 62 38.06 -21.02 -1.42
C THR A 62 38.12 -19.50 -1.30
N LEU A 63 36.99 -18.81 -1.45
CA LEU A 63 36.89 -17.36 -1.27
C LEU A 63 37.26 -16.94 0.16
N ALA A 64 36.73 -17.62 1.17
CA ALA A 64 37.06 -17.32 2.57
C ALA A 64 38.56 -17.52 2.88
N LYS A 65 39.21 -18.51 2.27
CA LYS A 65 40.66 -18.73 2.43
C LYS A 65 41.51 -17.68 1.73
N ILE A 66 41.01 -17.09 0.63
CA ILE A 66 41.69 -16.00 -0.08
C ILE A 66 41.59 -14.71 0.73
N ASP A 67 40.44 -14.45 1.34
CA ASP A 67 40.21 -13.25 2.13
C ASP A 67 40.91 -13.30 3.50
N ALA A 68 41.11 -14.49 4.06
CA ALA A 68 41.76 -14.65 5.36
C ALA A 68 43.27 -14.35 5.28
N PRO A 69 43.80 -13.43 6.13
CA PRO A 69 45.23 -13.16 6.17
C PRO A 69 46.01 -14.38 6.66
N ILE A 70 47.21 -14.58 6.10
CA ILE A 70 48.10 -15.67 6.48
C ILE A 70 48.44 -15.54 7.99
N PRO A 71 48.31 -16.61 8.79
CA PRO A 71 48.57 -16.54 10.22
C PRO A 71 50.05 -16.27 10.51
N GLN A 72 50.33 -15.55 11.60
CA GLN A 72 51.70 -15.17 11.99
C GLN A 72 52.61 -16.37 12.32
N SER A 73 52.01 -17.53 12.63
CA SER A 73 52.73 -18.78 12.86
C SER A 73 53.33 -19.37 11.58
N ASN A 74 52.82 -18.98 10.40
CA ASN A 74 53.28 -19.46 9.10
C ASN A 74 54.75 -19.06 8.87
N ILE A 75 55.56 -20.02 8.41
CA ILE A 75 56.99 -19.83 8.15
C ILE A 75 57.22 -18.68 7.15
N GLY A 76 56.39 -18.58 6.11
CA GLY A 76 56.46 -17.52 5.12
C GLY A 76 56.23 -16.14 5.72
N PHE A 77 55.27 -16.00 6.62
CA PHE A 77 55.02 -14.73 7.32
C PHE A 77 56.20 -14.34 8.21
N LYS A 78 56.79 -15.30 8.94
CA LYS A 78 57.98 -15.07 9.77
C LYS A 78 59.17 -14.61 8.93
N LEU A 79 59.39 -15.26 7.78
CA LEU A 79 60.46 -14.90 6.84
C LEU A 79 60.23 -13.49 6.27
N LEU A 80 59.03 -13.19 5.78
CA LEU A 80 58.66 -11.86 5.28
C LEU A 80 58.93 -10.78 6.34
N LYS A 81 58.50 -11.04 7.59
CA LYS A 81 58.73 -10.11 8.71
C LYS A 81 60.22 -9.88 8.99
N GLN A 82 61.06 -10.92 8.89
CA GLN A 82 62.52 -10.79 9.04
C GLN A 82 63.14 -9.95 7.92
N MET A 83 62.56 -9.97 6.72
CA MET A 83 62.98 -9.16 5.58
C MET A 83 62.44 -7.72 5.62
N GLY A 84 61.79 -7.31 6.73
CA GLY A 84 61.28 -5.95 6.92
C GLY A 84 59.84 -5.74 6.48
N TYR A 85 59.08 -6.79 6.17
CA TYR A 85 57.65 -6.65 5.89
C TYR A 85 56.84 -6.32 7.16
N THR A 86 56.06 -5.24 7.08
CA THR A 86 55.09 -4.83 8.10
C THR A 86 53.67 -5.22 7.66
N PRO A 87 52.85 -5.84 8.53
CA PRO A 87 51.47 -6.23 8.18
C PRO A 87 50.66 -5.04 7.69
N GLY A 88 50.07 -5.16 6.50
CA GLY A 88 49.26 -4.11 5.88
C GLY A 88 50.06 -3.10 5.04
N SER A 89 51.39 -3.23 4.95
CA SER A 89 52.21 -2.42 4.06
C SER A 89 52.38 -3.08 2.70
N ALA A 90 52.33 -2.28 1.63
CA ALA A 90 52.63 -2.75 0.29
C ALA A 90 54.13 -3.06 0.13
N LEU A 91 54.45 -4.09 -0.66
CA LEU A 91 55.84 -4.42 -0.98
C LEU A 91 56.40 -3.46 -2.04
N GLY A 92 57.71 -3.16 -1.99
CA GLY A 92 58.42 -2.31 -2.96
C GLY A 92 59.24 -1.21 -2.28
N LYS A 93 60.16 -0.58 -3.03
CA LYS A 93 61.12 0.41 -2.51
C LYS A 93 60.45 1.60 -1.79
N GLU A 94 59.28 2.01 -2.27
CA GLU A 94 58.44 3.07 -1.69
C GLU A 94 57.03 2.55 -1.32
N GLY A 95 56.87 1.22 -1.16
CA GLY A 95 55.54 0.61 -1.03
C GLY A 95 54.67 0.71 -2.29
N SER A 96 55.30 0.71 -3.47
CA SER A 96 54.62 0.86 -4.78
C SER A 96 53.77 -0.35 -5.20
N GLY A 97 53.83 -1.47 -4.47
CA GLY A 97 53.06 -2.67 -4.74
C GLY A 97 51.60 -2.58 -4.29
N ARG A 98 50.83 -3.63 -4.58
CA ARG A 98 49.47 -3.78 -4.04
C ARG A 98 49.55 -4.40 -2.65
N ALA A 99 48.86 -3.79 -1.67
CA ALA A 99 48.73 -4.35 -0.32
C ALA A 99 47.64 -5.44 -0.26
N GLU A 100 46.61 -5.33 -1.09
CA GLU A 100 45.49 -6.27 -1.12
C GLU A 100 45.66 -7.33 -2.22
N PRO A 101 45.27 -8.58 -1.94
CA PRO A 101 45.30 -9.66 -2.92
C PRO A 101 44.36 -9.38 -4.10
N VAL A 102 44.62 -10.03 -5.23
CA VAL A 102 43.77 -9.89 -6.42
C VAL A 102 42.48 -10.67 -6.17
N GLY A 103 41.33 -10.01 -6.34
CA GLY A 103 40.02 -10.64 -6.26
C GLY A 103 39.85 -11.74 -7.30
N LEU A 104 39.20 -12.84 -6.91
CA LEU A 104 38.93 -13.99 -7.75
C LEU A 104 37.42 -14.18 -7.89
N ASP A 105 36.95 -14.35 -9.13
CA ASP A 105 35.56 -14.69 -9.43
C ASP A 105 35.48 -16.13 -9.93
N ILE A 106 34.88 -17.01 -9.12
CA ILE A 106 34.76 -18.44 -9.44
C ILE A 106 33.52 -18.65 -10.31
N ARG A 107 33.71 -18.82 -11.62
CA ARG A 107 32.64 -19.15 -12.57
C ARG A 107 32.62 -20.66 -12.84
N ARG A 108 31.56 -21.33 -12.37
CA ARG A 108 31.34 -22.78 -12.64
C ARG A 108 30.50 -23.07 -13.88
N SER A 109 29.96 -22.05 -14.54
CA SER A 109 29.17 -22.25 -15.77
C SER A 109 30.07 -22.52 -16.98
N ARG A 110 29.53 -23.28 -17.94
CA ARG A 110 30.14 -23.50 -19.26
C ARG A 110 29.65 -22.49 -20.30
N ALA A 111 29.00 -21.40 -19.85
CA ALA A 111 28.55 -20.34 -20.73
C ALA A 111 29.76 -19.53 -21.23
N GLY A 112 29.63 -18.93 -22.41
CA GLY A 112 30.69 -18.07 -22.97
C GLY A 112 31.06 -16.94 -22.01
N ILE A 113 32.29 -16.45 -22.12
CA ILE A 113 32.71 -15.26 -21.39
C ILE A 113 31.84 -14.07 -21.84
N GLY A 114 31.32 -13.28 -20.88
CA GLY A 114 30.37 -12.20 -21.14
C GLY A 114 28.88 -12.58 -21.10
N ARG A 115 28.53 -13.88 -21.02
CA ARG A 115 27.16 -14.31 -20.67
C ARG A 115 27.03 -14.54 -19.18
N GLU A 116 25.96 -14.01 -18.59
CA GLU A 116 25.63 -14.24 -17.20
C GLU A 116 25.21 -15.70 -16.98
N ASP A 117 25.46 -16.24 -15.77
CA ASP A 117 25.07 -17.61 -15.45
C ASP A 117 23.54 -17.75 -15.61
N PRO A 118 23.05 -18.80 -16.28
CA PRO A 118 21.62 -18.95 -16.56
C PRO A 118 20.77 -19.03 -15.27
N VAL A 119 21.38 -19.41 -14.14
CA VAL A 119 20.75 -19.39 -12.82
C VAL A 119 20.58 -17.96 -12.31
N LYS A 120 21.61 -17.12 -12.43
CA LYS A 120 21.55 -15.71 -12.02
C LYS A 120 20.56 -14.92 -12.87
N GLU A 121 20.52 -15.18 -14.18
CA GLU A 121 19.58 -14.51 -15.09
C GLU A 121 18.11 -14.87 -14.77
N LYS A 122 17.84 -16.13 -14.40
CA LYS A 122 16.51 -16.56 -13.96
C LYS A 122 16.08 -15.87 -12.68
N ILE A 123 16.94 -15.83 -11.67
CA ILE A 123 16.65 -15.16 -10.38
C ILE A 123 16.31 -13.68 -10.62
N LYS A 124 17.13 -12.97 -11.42
CA LYS A 124 16.87 -11.57 -11.77
C LYS A 124 15.53 -11.38 -12.50
N ARG A 125 15.20 -12.28 -13.42
CA ARG A 125 13.92 -12.22 -14.16
C ARG A 125 12.73 -12.42 -13.23
N GLU A 126 12.78 -13.41 -12.35
CA GLU A 126 11.73 -13.70 -11.36
C GLU A 126 11.53 -12.52 -10.39
N GLU A 127 12.61 -11.88 -9.95
CA GLU A 127 12.55 -10.69 -9.09
C GLU A 127 11.88 -9.50 -9.80
N ILE A 128 12.21 -9.26 -11.07
CA ILE A 128 11.58 -8.21 -11.89
C ILE A 128 10.08 -8.49 -12.09
N GLU A 129 9.71 -9.75 -12.33
CA GLU A 129 8.31 -10.15 -12.50
C GLU A 129 7.50 -9.97 -11.21
N PHE A 130 8.08 -10.33 -10.06
CA PHE A 130 7.47 -10.12 -8.75
C PHE A 130 7.26 -8.62 -8.44
N GLU A 131 8.26 -7.79 -8.72
CA GLU A 131 8.19 -6.33 -8.55
C GLU A 131 7.09 -5.71 -9.43
N LYS A 132 6.99 -6.14 -10.70
CA LYS A 132 5.93 -5.70 -11.61
C LYS A 132 4.55 -6.11 -11.12
N LYS A 133 4.41 -7.34 -10.62
CA LYS A 133 3.14 -7.84 -10.07
C LYS A 133 2.71 -7.00 -8.87
N ARG A 134 3.63 -6.70 -7.96
CA ARG A 134 3.36 -5.82 -6.80
C ARG A 134 2.87 -4.44 -7.24
N LYS A 135 3.55 -3.81 -8.21
CA LYS A 135 3.16 -2.50 -8.75
C LYS A 135 1.79 -2.54 -9.44
N ASN A 136 1.48 -3.60 -10.16
CA ASN A 136 0.17 -3.77 -10.79
C ASN A 136 -0.94 -3.93 -9.73
N GLU A 137 -0.70 -4.70 -8.67
CA GLU A 137 -1.66 -4.86 -7.58
C GLU A 137 -1.92 -3.52 -6.85
N GLU A 138 -0.87 -2.73 -6.61
CA GLU A 138 -0.98 -1.39 -6.01
C GLU A 138 -1.77 -0.42 -6.90
N ALA A 139 -1.44 -0.38 -8.20
CA ALA A 139 -2.16 0.46 -9.17
C ALA A 139 -3.64 0.08 -9.28
N LEU A 140 -3.97 -1.22 -9.27
CA LEU A 140 -5.35 -1.70 -9.31
C LEU A 140 -6.14 -1.24 -8.06
N MET A 141 -5.50 -1.26 -6.89
CA MET A 141 -6.12 -0.80 -5.64
C MET A 141 -6.36 0.71 -5.65
N GLU A 142 -5.41 1.49 -6.16
CA GLU A 142 -5.54 2.95 -6.29
C GLU A 142 -6.67 3.32 -7.28
N GLU A 143 -6.71 2.65 -8.43
CA GLU A 143 -7.74 2.86 -9.45
C GLU A 143 -9.14 2.58 -8.90
N PHE A 144 -9.33 1.46 -8.19
CA PHE A 144 -10.60 1.12 -7.55
C PHE A 144 -11.04 2.19 -6.52
N GLY A 145 -10.10 2.66 -5.69
CA GLY A 145 -10.36 3.72 -4.73
C GLY A 145 -10.72 5.07 -5.40
N SER A 146 -10.08 5.38 -6.52
CA SER A 146 -10.37 6.59 -7.32
C SER A 146 -11.78 6.52 -7.93
N TRP A 147 -12.16 5.35 -8.45
CA TRP A 147 -13.46 5.10 -9.06
C TRP A 147 -14.59 5.27 -8.04
N GLN A 148 -14.46 4.67 -6.85
CA GLN A 148 -15.43 4.86 -5.76
C GLN A 148 -15.57 6.34 -5.38
N LYS A 149 -14.45 7.06 -5.15
CA LYS A 149 -14.48 8.49 -4.80
C LYS A 149 -15.18 9.33 -5.87
N SER A 150 -14.98 9.02 -7.15
CA SER A 150 -15.66 9.69 -8.26
C SER A 150 -17.17 9.45 -8.26
N GLN A 151 -17.60 8.20 -8.02
CA GLN A 151 -19.01 7.85 -7.88
C GLN A 151 -19.69 8.60 -6.72
N TRP A 152 -19.03 8.70 -5.56
CA TRP A 152 -19.55 9.47 -4.42
C TRP A 152 -19.70 10.96 -4.74
N ARG A 153 -18.72 11.55 -5.45
CA ARG A 153 -18.80 12.96 -5.90
C ARG A 153 -19.99 13.18 -6.82
N SER A 154 -20.17 12.32 -7.82
CA SER A 154 -21.29 12.40 -8.76
C SER A 154 -22.66 12.28 -8.07
N ARG A 155 -22.81 11.28 -7.18
CA ARG A 155 -24.02 11.11 -6.36
C ARG A 155 -24.32 12.33 -5.49
N ARG A 156 -23.29 12.97 -4.92
CA ARG A 156 -23.46 14.18 -4.09
C ARG A 156 -23.97 15.36 -4.91
N VAL A 157 -23.46 15.55 -6.13
CA VAL A 157 -23.97 16.57 -7.06
C VAL A 157 -25.44 16.33 -7.39
N GLN A 158 -25.80 15.09 -7.74
CA GLN A 158 -27.20 14.73 -8.02
C GLN A 158 -28.12 14.96 -6.81
N ALA A 159 -27.68 14.60 -5.61
CA ALA A 159 -28.45 14.81 -4.39
C ALA A 159 -28.65 16.31 -4.11
N ASN A 160 -27.60 17.13 -4.27
CA ASN A 160 -27.70 18.58 -4.12
C ASN A 160 -28.65 19.20 -5.15
N TYR A 161 -28.57 18.77 -6.41
CA TYR A 161 -29.50 19.22 -7.46
C TYR A 161 -30.95 18.89 -7.10
N LYS A 162 -31.24 17.67 -6.66
CA LYS A 162 -32.60 17.27 -6.24
C LYS A 162 -33.11 18.10 -5.07
N LYS A 163 -32.25 18.41 -4.09
CA LYS A 163 -32.62 19.28 -2.95
C LYS A 163 -32.92 20.71 -3.40
N ALA A 164 -32.07 21.27 -4.26
CA ALA A 164 -32.28 22.61 -4.80
C ALA A 164 -33.58 22.68 -5.61
N LYS A 165 -33.84 21.67 -6.45
CA LYS A 165 -35.09 21.57 -7.19
C LYS A 165 -36.30 21.49 -6.26
N ALA A 166 -36.29 20.63 -5.25
CA ALA A 166 -37.41 20.52 -4.31
C ALA A 166 -37.67 21.83 -3.55
N ALA A 167 -36.61 22.57 -3.20
CA ALA A 167 -36.76 23.89 -2.57
C ALA A 167 -37.36 24.92 -3.54
N LEU A 168 -36.98 24.88 -4.81
CA LEU A 168 -37.59 25.73 -5.84
C LEU A 168 -39.06 25.38 -6.04
N ASP A 169 -39.39 24.09 -6.19
CA ASP A 169 -40.77 23.61 -6.35
C ASP A 169 -41.66 24.09 -5.18
N GLN A 170 -41.13 24.15 -3.95
CA GLN A 170 -41.85 24.69 -2.77
C GLN A 170 -42.06 26.21 -2.82
N LEU A 171 -41.11 26.98 -3.34
CA LEU A 171 -41.26 28.43 -3.49
C LEU A 171 -42.18 28.77 -4.67
N GLU A 172 -42.21 27.91 -5.68
CA GLU A 172 -43.12 27.99 -6.82
C GLU A 172 -44.51 27.41 -6.52
N ASN A 173 -44.86 27.18 -5.24
CA ASN A 173 -46.21 26.83 -4.81
C ASN A 173 -47.22 27.92 -5.23
N ARG A 174 -47.70 27.81 -6.47
CA ARG A 174 -48.65 28.76 -7.09
C ARG A 174 -49.96 28.83 -6.32
N GLU A 175 -50.33 27.76 -5.61
CA GLU A 175 -51.52 27.68 -4.77
C GLU A 175 -51.45 28.65 -3.59
N ASP A 176 -50.29 28.74 -2.90
CA ASP A 176 -50.08 29.68 -1.78
C ASP A 176 -50.14 31.14 -2.28
N LEU A 177 -49.56 31.40 -3.45
CA LEU A 177 -49.58 32.72 -4.07
C LEU A 177 -51.01 33.12 -4.47
N LEU A 178 -51.78 32.22 -5.08
CA LEU A 178 -53.18 32.47 -5.45
C LEU A 178 -54.05 32.69 -4.21
N GLU A 179 -53.83 31.95 -3.12
CA GLU A 179 -54.57 32.15 -1.87
C GLU A 179 -54.31 33.53 -1.26
N ILE A 180 -53.04 33.97 -1.23
CA ILE A 180 -52.66 35.30 -0.75
C ILE A 180 -53.23 36.40 -1.65
N LEU A 181 -53.15 36.23 -2.98
CA LEU A 181 -53.71 37.17 -3.95
C LEU A 181 -55.23 37.30 -3.80
N MET A 182 -55.95 36.19 -3.61
CA MET A 182 -57.39 36.18 -3.35
C MET A 182 -57.73 36.86 -2.03
N LYS A 183 -57.01 36.57 -0.93
CA LYS A 183 -57.21 37.26 0.37
C LYS A 183 -57.01 38.77 0.28
N LEU A 184 -55.97 39.24 -0.41
CA LEU A 184 -55.73 40.67 -0.64
C LEU A 184 -56.89 41.31 -1.41
N ARG A 185 -57.47 40.59 -2.36
CA ARG A 185 -58.57 41.05 -3.20
C ARG A 185 -59.93 41.04 -2.49
N ASP A 186 -60.19 40.02 -1.68
CA ASP A 186 -61.46 39.80 -1.01
C ASP A 186 -61.59 40.59 0.30
N GLU A 187 -60.54 40.63 1.12
CA GLU A 187 -60.58 41.30 2.43
C GLU A 187 -60.18 42.78 2.36
N TYR A 188 -59.21 43.10 1.50
CA TYR A 188 -58.64 44.45 1.44
C TYR A 188 -59.05 45.19 0.17
N HIS A 189 -59.75 44.56 -0.77
CA HIS A 189 -60.05 45.13 -2.09
C HIS A 189 -58.80 45.68 -2.79
N TYR A 190 -57.66 45.02 -2.61
CA TYR A 190 -56.39 45.44 -3.16
C TYR A 190 -55.98 44.56 -4.34
N CYS A 191 -55.59 45.17 -5.46
CA CYS A 191 -55.00 44.44 -6.57
C CYS A 191 -53.50 44.74 -6.65
N PRO A 192 -52.62 43.76 -6.36
CA PRO A 192 -51.16 43.93 -6.45
C PRO A 192 -50.66 44.30 -7.85
N PHE A 193 -51.36 43.86 -8.91
CA PHE A 193 -50.98 44.13 -10.29
C PHE A 193 -51.36 45.55 -10.75
N CYS A 194 -52.50 46.08 -10.28
CA CYS A 194 -52.85 47.48 -10.48
C CYS A 194 -52.08 48.43 -9.54
N GLY A 195 -51.60 47.91 -8.41
CA GLY A 195 -50.89 48.67 -7.38
C GLY A 195 -51.77 49.57 -6.50
N PHE A 196 -53.09 49.38 -6.45
CA PHE A 196 -54.03 50.26 -5.74
C PHE A 196 -55.15 49.50 -5.00
N GLN A 197 -55.70 50.14 -3.96
CA GLN A 197 -56.79 49.65 -3.12
C GLN A 197 -58.12 50.28 -3.51
N TYR A 198 -59.10 49.47 -3.88
CA TYR A 198 -60.42 49.91 -4.31
C TYR A 198 -61.35 50.17 -3.11
N GLU A 199 -62.34 51.05 -3.31
CA GLU A 199 -63.29 51.45 -2.26
C GLU A 199 -64.28 50.34 -1.88
N SER A 200 -64.56 49.41 -2.81
CA SER A 200 -65.46 48.28 -2.59
C SER A 200 -65.12 47.11 -3.51
N MET A 201 -65.62 45.92 -3.17
CA MET A 201 -65.48 44.72 -4.00
C MET A 201 -66.09 44.91 -5.40
N GLU A 202 -67.20 45.65 -5.52
CA GLU A 202 -67.84 45.94 -6.81
C GLU A 202 -67.00 46.90 -7.67
N ALA A 203 -66.36 47.90 -7.06
CA ALA A 203 -65.45 48.81 -7.77
C ALA A 203 -64.23 48.04 -8.29
N LEU A 204 -63.73 47.08 -7.51
CA LEU A 204 -62.64 46.21 -7.89
C LEU A 204 -63.02 45.28 -9.06
N LEU A 205 -64.19 44.63 -9.04
CA LEU A 205 -64.62 43.72 -10.10
C LEU A 205 -64.92 44.42 -11.42
N SER A 206 -65.37 45.68 -11.37
CA SER A 206 -65.72 46.46 -12.56
C SER A 206 -64.53 47.18 -13.20
N SER A 207 -63.53 47.57 -12.39
CA SER A 207 -62.41 48.41 -12.84
C SER A 207 -61.09 47.66 -13.02
N CYS A 208 -60.91 46.50 -12.38
CA CYS A 208 -59.68 45.72 -12.46
C CYS A 208 -59.70 44.77 -13.68
N PRO A 209 -58.69 44.81 -14.58
CA PRO A 209 -58.62 44.02 -15.80
C PRO A 209 -58.74 42.49 -15.65
N GLY A 210 -58.24 41.94 -14.54
CA GLY A 210 -58.35 40.51 -14.25
C GLY A 210 -57.73 40.14 -12.91
N THR A 211 -57.43 38.85 -12.70
CA THR A 211 -56.87 38.32 -11.44
C THR A 211 -55.43 37.85 -11.56
N ASN A 212 -54.91 37.70 -12.79
CA ASN A 212 -53.54 37.30 -13.06
C ASN A 212 -52.69 38.49 -13.55
N GLU A 213 -51.37 38.31 -13.53
CA GLU A 213 -50.41 39.27 -14.08
C GLU A 213 -50.65 39.52 -15.57
N ASP A 214 -50.96 38.45 -16.33
CA ASP A 214 -51.20 38.52 -17.79
C ASP A 214 -52.43 39.36 -18.18
N ASP A 215 -53.33 39.64 -17.25
CA ASP A 215 -54.57 40.39 -17.50
C ASP A 215 -54.37 41.91 -17.44
N HIS A 216 -53.23 42.40 -16.92
CA HIS A 216 -52.96 43.81 -16.61
C HIS A 216 -51.82 44.39 -17.45
#